data_AF-A0A534AWW7-F1
#
_entry.id   AF-A0A534AWW7-F1
#
_cell.length_a   1.000
_cell.length_b   1.000
_cell.length_c   1.000
_cell.angle_alpha   90.00
_cell.angle_beta   90.00
_cell.angle_gamma   90.00
#
_symmetry.space_group_name_H-M   'P 1'
#
loop_
_entity.id
_entity.type
_entity.pdbx_description
1 polymer ?
#
loop_
_entity_poly.entity_id
_entity_poly.type
_entity_poly.pdbx_seq_one_letter_code
_entity_poly.pdbx_strand_id
1 'polypeptide(L)'
;MCKPVYGGESHCSSLSRFGIPDQPSSQLATRRGFCLRKDEMSLAEVAVNNLRCVEHAELVLHPGHNLIWGENGSGKTSLLEAIFLLGRGRSFRTRNSERLIRYGEERLVVLGRTAGAPEQTLGIQVSRAGGTLERIGGSTAGSL
;
A
#
# COMPACT_ATOMS: atom_id res chain seq x y z
N MET A 1 -33.73 -6.68 -8.03
CA MET A 1 -33.75 -5.59 -9.04
C MET A 1 -32.68 -4.59 -8.63
N CYS A 2 -31.43 -4.82 -9.06
CA CYS A 2 -30.34 -3.85 -8.93
C CYS A 2 -30.32 -3.00 -10.19
N LYS A 3 -30.17 -1.69 -10.05
CA LYS A 3 -29.54 -0.86 -11.08
C LYS A 3 -28.57 0.15 -10.46
N PRO A 4 -27.46 0.44 -11.16
CA PRO A 4 -26.33 1.23 -10.67
C PRO A 4 -26.46 2.70 -11.11
N VAL A 5 -25.70 3.59 -10.47
CA VAL A 5 -25.49 4.97 -10.96
C VAL A 5 -24.01 5.30 -10.89
N TYR A 6 -23.27 4.85 -11.90
CA TYR A 6 -22.23 5.65 -12.56
C TYR A 6 -22.19 5.18 -14.03
N GLY A 7 -22.65 6.04 -14.93
CA GLY A 7 -22.56 5.92 -16.39
C GLY A 7 -22.58 7.33 -16.98
N GLY A 8 -22.01 7.65 -18.14
CA GLY A 8 -21.30 6.84 -19.14
C GLY A 8 -19.89 7.41 -19.39
N GLU A 9 -18.91 6.60 -19.80
CA GLU A 9 -18.68 6.04 -21.15
C GLU A 9 -18.20 7.05 -22.19
N SER A 10 -16.91 6.96 -22.50
CA SER A 10 -16.44 6.86 -23.89
C SER A 10 -15.07 6.17 -23.93
N HIS A 11 -15.07 4.94 -24.44
CA HIS A 11 -13.91 4.17 -24.89
C HIS A 11 -13.11 4.93 -25.97
N CYS A 12 -11.78 4.78 -26.00
CA CYS A 12 -11.07 4.20 -27.15
C CYS A 12 -9.58 3.87 -26.84
N SER A 13 -9.24 2.59 -26.98
CA SER A 13 -8.00 2.02 -27.55
C SER A 13 -6.62 2.32 -26.94
N SER A 14 -6.06 1.27 -26.32
CA SER A 14 -4.73 0.68 -26.58
C SER A 14 -3.49 1.58 -26.79
N LEU A 15 -2.52 1.40 -25.89
CA LEU A 15 -1.08 1.33 -26.18
C LEU A 15 -0.46 2.46 -27.00
N SER A 16 -0.11 3.56 -26.33
CA SER A 16 1.17 4.24 -26.55
C SER A 16 2.12 3.90 -25.39
N ARG A 17 2.68 2.70 -25.51
CA ARG A 17 3.91 2.19 -24.89
C ARG A 17 4.89 3.35 -24.59
N PHE A 18 5.20 3.63 -23.32
CA PHE A 18 6.21 4.61 -22.88
C PHE A 18 6.04 6.07 -23.38
N GLY A 19 4.81 6.62 -23.39
CA GLY A 19 4.55 8.02 -23.74
C GLY A 19 4.26 8.91 -22.52
N ILE A 20 5.30 9.56 -21.99
CA ILE A 20 5.22 10.64 -20.99
C ILE A 20 4.74 11.92 -21.73
N PRO A 21 3.60 12.54 -21.36
CA PRO A 21 3.36 13.93 -21.70
C PRO A 21 4.13 14.82 -20.72
N ASP A 22 5.12 15.52 -21.25
CA ASP A 22 5.88 16.59 -20.61
C ASP A 22 4.97 17.82 -20.49
N GLN A 23 4.71 18.36 -19.29
CA GLN A 23 4.09 19.68 -19.04
C GLN A 23 3.93 19.97 -17.51
N PRO A 24 3.91 21.25 -17.07
CA PRO A 24 5.12 21.90 -16.56
C PRO A 24 5.09 22.25 -15.07
N SER A 25 6.30 22.46 -14.56
CA SER A 25 6.63 23.11 -13.30
C SER A 25 5.95 24.47 -13.12
N SER A 26 5.64 24.78 -11.87
CA SER A 26 5.24 26.09 -11.35
C SER A 26 3.79 26.50 -11.63
N GLN A 27 2.93 26.20 -10.65
CA GLN A 27 2.06 27.22 -10.08
C GLN A 27 1.66 26.78 -8.67
N LEU A 28 2.32 27.42 -7.70
CA LEU A 28 1.98 27.37 -6.29
C LEU A 28 0.58 27.97 -6.10
N ALA A 29 -0.39 27.10 -5.90
CA ALA A 29 -1.71 27.41 -5.36
C ALA A 29 -1.84 26.65 -4.03
N THR A 30 -2.37 27.14 -2.90
CA THR A 30 -2.92 28.41 -2.43
C THR A 30 -3.13 28.17 -0.91
N ARG A 31 -2.98 29.22 -0.06
CA ARG A 31 -3.56 29.39 1.29
C ARG A 31 -3.73 28.16 2.22
N ARG A 32 -3.00 28.19 3.36
CA ARG A 32 -3.20 27.35 4.58
C ARG A 32 -3.60 25.89 4.30
N GLY A 33 -2.64 25.10 3.86
CA GLY A 33 -2.78 23.65 3.78
C GLY A 33 -1.40 23.05 3.51
N PHE A 34 -1.04 22.00 4.23
CA PHE A 34 0.26 21.33 4.22
C PHE A 34 0.95 21.30 2.84
N CYS A 35 2.02 22.07 2.66
CA CYS A 35 3.00 21.82 1.59
C CYS A 35 3.91 20.68 2.05
N LEU A 36 3.62 19.46 1.61
CA LEU A 36 4.58 18.37 1.76
C LEU A 36 5.80 18.70 0.91
N ARG A 37 6.99 18.63 1.51
CA ARG A 37 8.21 18.85 0.73
C ARG A 37 8.31 17.72 -0.30
N LYS A 38 8.61 18.09 -1.55
CA LYS A 38 8.78 17.15 -2.66
C LYS A 38 9.87 16.09 -2.40
N ASP A 39 10.73 16.34 -1.42
CA ASP A 39 11.83 15.47 -0.99
C ASP A 39 11.47 14.54 0.20
N GLU A 40 10.24 14.58 0.71
CA GLU A 40 9.84 13.78 1.86
C GLU A 40 9.34 12.39 1.43
N MET A 41 9.99 11.35 1.95
CA MET A 41 9.62 9.97 1.66
C MET A 41 8.25 9.64 2.27
N SER A 42 7.32 9.20 1.43
CA SER A 42 5.97 8.80 1.84
C SER A 42 5.58 7.47 1.21
N LEU A 43 4.65 6.73 1.81
CA LEU A 43 4.09 5.52 1.19
C LEU A 43 3.06 5.95 0.13
N ALA A 44 3.33 5.65 -1.13
CA ALA A 44 2.46 5.99 -2.25
C ALA A 44 1.45 4.88 -2.55
N GLU A 45 1.84 3.63 -2.34
CA GLU A 45 0.99 2.48 -2.61
C GLU A 45 1.22 1.36 -1.60
N VAL A 46 0.16 0.59 -1.35
CA VAL A 46 0.22 -0.63 -0.54
C VAL A 46 -0.68 -1.70 -1.15
N ALA A 47 -0.15 -2.91 -1.26
CA ALA A 47 -0.88 -4.11 -1.64
C ALA A 47 -0.77 -5.15 -0.53
N VAL A 48 -1.88 -5.81 -0.19
CA VAL A 48 -2.00 -6.76 0.91
C VAL A 48 -2.64 -8.03 0.40
N ASN A 49 -2.07 -9.18 0.76
CA ASN A 49 -2.64 -10.49 0.50
C ASN A 49 -2.64 -11.32 1.78
N ASN A 50 -3.78 -11.94 2.09
CA ASN A 50 -3.97 -12.92 3.16
C ASN A 50 -3.60 -12.42 4.57
N LEU A 51 -3.99 -11.19 4.91
CA LEU A 51 -3.74 -10.60 6.23
C LEU A 51 -5.02 -10.55 7.06
N ARG A 52 -5.11 -11.41 8.08
CA ARG A 52 -6.27 -11.53 8.98
C ARG A 52 -7.58 -11.71 8.21
N CYS A 53 -8.50 -10.75 8.28
CA CYS A 53 -9.77 -10.78 7.56
C CYS A 53 -9.67 -10.23 6.12
N VAL A 54 -8.53 -9.66 5.72
CA VAL A 54 -8.28 -9.14 4.37
C VAL A 54 -7.70 -10.25 3.50
N GLU A 55 -8.44 -10.65 2.48
CA GLU A 55 -7.96 -11.60 1.46
C GLU A 55 -7.04 -10.89 0.46
N HIS A 56 -7.50 -9.79 -0.11
CA HIS A 56 -6.74 -8.95 -1.02
C HIS A 56 -7.16 -7.48 -0.87
N ALA A 57 -6.20 -6.55 -0.93
CA ALA A 57 -6.46 -5.12 -1.00
C ALA A 57 -5.30 -4.40 -1.69
N GLU A 58 -5.61 -3.44 -2.57
CA GLU A 58 -4.65 -2.54 -3.21
C GLU A 58 -5.12 -1.10 -3.02
N LEU A 59 -4.23 -0.24 -2.54
CA LEU A 59 -4.53 1.17 -2.27
C LEU A 59 -3.44 2.06 -2.83
N VAL A 60 -3.86 3.07 -3.58
CA VAL A 60 -3.04 4.25 -3.90
C VAL A 60 -3.31 5.31 -2.82
N LEU A 61 -2.27 5.74 -2.15
CA LEU A 61 -2.33 6.66 -1.02
C LEU A 61 -2.08 8.09 -1.49
N HIS A 62 -2.83 9.02 -0.93
CA HIS A 62 -2.56 10.44 -1.10
C HIS A 62 -1.31 10.81 -0.29
N PRO A 63 -0.42 11.69 -0.79
CA PRO A 63 0.81 12.07 -0.08
C PRO A 63 0.55 12.78 1.25
N GLY A 64 -0.63 13.40 1.40
CA GLY A 64 -1.09 14.01 2.65
C GLY A 64 -1.81 13.03 3.58
N HIS A 65 -3.06 13.36 3.92
CA HIS A 65 -3.84 12.55 4.85
C HIS A 65 -4.69 11.51 4.11
N ASN A 66 -4.76 10.31 4.68
CA ASN A 66 -5.58 9.21 4.21
C ASN A 66 -6.57 8.82 5.32
N LEU A 67 -7.88 8.93 5.07
CA LEU A 67 -8.91 8.56 6.03
C LEU A 67 -9.43 7.15 5.74
N ILE A 68 -9.19 6.22 6.67
CA ILE A 68 -9.70 4.85 6.60
C ILE A 68 -10.89 4.72 7.57
N TRP A 69 -12.08 4.46 7.04
CA TRP A 69 -13.32 4.37 7.82
C TRP A 69 -14.19 3.19 7.38
N GLY A 70 -15.21 2.86 8.18
CA GLY A 70 -16.10 1.72 7.95
C GLY A 70 -16.45 0.97 9.24
N GLU A 71 -17.22 -0.11 9.11
CA GLU A 71 -17.74 -0.89 10.24
C GLU A 71 -16.66 -1.60 11.07
N ASN A 72 -16.99 -1.94 12.32
CA ASN A 72 -16.10 -2.72 13.17
C ASN A 72 -15.88 -4.11 12.57
N GLY A 73 -14.63 -4.58 12.59
CA GLY A 73 -14.27 -5.86 11.96
C GLY A 73 -14.03 -5.81 10.45
N SER A 74 -14.25 -4.67 9.78
CA SER A 74 -14.03 -4.54 8.33
C SER A 74 -12.56 -4.59 7.86
N GLY A 75 -11.60 -4.67 8.79
CA GLY A 75 -10.17 -4.78 8.46
C GLY A 75 -9.37 -3.48 8.51
N LYS A 76 -9.92 -2.36 8.99
CA LYS A 76 -9.19 -1.07 9.12
C LYS A 76 -7.88 -1.19 9.90
N THR A 77 -7.92 -1.82 11.08
CA THR A 77 -6.72 -2.08 11.89
C THR A 77 -5.77 -3.06 11.20
N SER A 78 -6.29 -4.00 10.41
CA SER A 78 -5.49 -4.95 9.64
C SER A 78 -4.71 -4.26 8.51
N LEU A 79 -5.32 -3.27 7.84
CA LEU A 79 -4.63 -2.42 6.88
C LEU A 79 -3.52 -1.59 7.54
N LEU A 80 -3.77 -1.01 8.72
CA LEU A 80 -2.72 -0.32 9.49
C LEU A 80 -1.61 -1.26 9.94
N GLU A 81 -1.91 -2.51 10.27
CA GLU A 81 -0.90 -3.54 10.55
C GLU A 81 -0.04 -3.84 9.33
N ALA A 82 -0.63 -3.88 8.12
CA ALA A 82 0.12 -4.08 6.89
C ALA A 82 1.15 -2.96 6.66
N ILE A 83 0.72 -1.70 6.80
CA ILE A 83 1.61 -0.53 6.69
C ILE A 83 2.71 -0.58 7.76
N PHE A 84 2.34 -0.94 9.00
CA PHE A 84 3.30 -1.03 10.09
C PHE A 84 4.31 -2.18 9.88
N LEU A 85 3.88 -3.30 9.30
CA LEU A 85 4.76 -4.41 8.93
C LEU A 85 5.83 -3.96 7.93
N LEU A 86 5.47 -3.19 6.90
CA LEU A 86 6.43 -2.67 5.92
C LEU A 86 7.51 -1.78 6.56
N GLY A 87 7.15 -1.01 7.59
CA GLY A 87 8.09 -0.11 8.27
C GLY A 87 8.90 -0.75 9.40
N ARG A 88 8.40 -1.83 10.03
CA ARG A 88 8.98 -2.36 11.28
C ARG A 88 9.20 -3.86 11.32
N GLY A 89 8.81 -4.62 10.29
CA GLY A 89 9.02 -6.08 10.22
C GLY A 89 8.10 -6.93 11.12
N ARG A 90 7.34 -6.31 12.03
CA ARG A 90 6.50 -7.00 13.03
C ARG A 90 5.18 -6.29 13.25
N SER A 91 4.16 -7.01 13.71
CA SER A 91 2.89 -6.39 14.11
C SER A 91 3.04 -5.59 15.40
N PHE A 92 2.29 -4.49 15.50
CA PHE A 92 2.15 -3.74 16.75
C PHE A 92 1.26 -4.45 17.79
N ARG A 93 0.47 -5.46 17.40
CA ARG A 93 -0.44 -6.22 18.29
C ARG A 93 0.17 -7.49 18.83
N THR A 94 1.14 -8.08 18.12
CA THR A 94 1.72 -9.37 18.51
C THR A 94 3.14 -9.51 17.99
N ARG A 95 3.97 -10.24 18.75
CA ARG A 95 5.31 -10.66 18.33
C ARG A 95 5.30 -11.87 17.39
N ASN A 96 4.20 -12.62 17.36
CA ASN A 96 4.07 -13.79 16.48
C ASN A 96 3.40 -13.35 15.16
N SER A 97 4.23 -13.11 14.13
CA SER A 97 3.78 -12.65 12.82
C SER A 97 2.91 -13.68 12.08
N GLU A 98 3.03 -14.98 12.35
CA GLU A 98 2.22 -16.03 11.72
C GLU A 98 0.74 -15.93 12.10
N ARG A 99 0.43 -15.31 13.24
CA ARG A 99 -0.97 -15.02 13.65
C ARG A 99 -1.65 -13.97 12.79
N LEU A 100 -0.90 -13.25 11.97
CA LEU A 100 -1.43 -12.28 11.02
C LEU A 100 -1.89 -12.94 9.73
N ILE A 101 -1.42 -14.17 9.44
CA ILE A 101 -1.81 -14.92 8.25
C ILE A 101 -3.30 -15.25 8.36
N ARG A 102 -4.05 -14.96 7.30
CA ARG A 102 -5.47 -15.31 7.15
C ARG A 102 -5.70 -16.80 7.44
N TYR A 103 -6.86 -17.12 8.00
CA TYR A 103 -7.22 -18.50 8.30
C TYR A 103 -7.29 -19.34 7.01
N GLY A 104 -6.72 -20.54 7.03
CA GLY A 104 -6.64 -21.42 5.87
C GLY A 104 -5.48 -21.12 4.91
N GLU A 105 -4.76 -20.01 5.11
CA GLU A 105 -3.66 -19.61 4.24
C GLU A 105 -2.29 -19.96 4.84
N GLU A 106 -1.33 -20.24 3.97
CA GLU A 106 0.04 -20.62 4.34
C GLU A 106 1.00 -19.41 4.49
N ARG A 107 0.67 -18.31 3.79
CA ARG A 107 1.49 -17.10 3.78
C ARG A 107 0.66 -15.84 3.65
N LEU A 108 1.17 -14.75 4.22
CA LEU A 108 0.72 -13.38 3.94
C LEU A 108 1.82 -12.64 3.17
N VAL A 109 1.42 -11.68 2.36
CA VAL A 109 2.33 -10.80 1.62
C VAL A 109 1.84 -9.36 1.73
N VAL A 110 2.74 -8.44 2.06
CA VAL A 110 2.50 -7.00 1.97
C VAL A 110 3.58 -6.39 1.08
N LEU A 111 3.16 -5.62 0.09
CA LEU A 111 4.04 -4.86 -0.80
C LEU A 111 3.73 -3.37 -0.63
N GLY A 112 4.75 -2.54 -0.74
CA GLY A 112 4.58 -1.09 -0.74
C GLY A 112 5.53 -0.41 -1.72
N ARG A 113 5.11 0.75 -2.22
CA ARG A 113 5.97 1.64 -3.00
C ARG A 113 6.03 3.00 -2.33
N THR A 114 7.23 3.55 -2.18
CA THR A 114 7.42 4.89 -1.60
C THR A 114 7.49 5.95 -2.68
N ALA A 115 6.79 7.06 -2.53
CA ALA A 115 7.09 8.28 -3.27
C ALA A 115 8.32 8.98 -2.66
N GLY A 116 9.07 9.70 -3.50
CA GLY A 116 10.32 10.39 -3.13
C GLY A 116 11.50 9.91 -3.97
N ALA A 117 12.68 10.47 -3.73
CA ALA A 117 13.90 10.14 -4.45
C ALA A 117 14.97 9.55 -3.50
N PRO A 118 15.41 8.29 -3.68
CA PRO A 118 14.92 7.32 -4.66
C PRO A 118 13.57 6.70 -4.26
N GLU A 119 12.77 6.35 -5.27
CA GLU A 119 11.60 5.48 -5.10
C GLU A 119 12.08 4.08 -4.70
N GLN A 120 11.40 3.45 -3.75
CA GLN A 120 11.75 2.13 -3.24
C GLN A 120 10.51 1.24 -3.21
N THR A 121 10.73 -0.03 -3.60
CA THR A 121 9.76 -1.11 -3.37
C THR A 121 10.10 -1.81 -2.06
N LEU A 122 9.12 -1.90 -1.17
CA LEU A 122 9.19 -2.60 0.10
C LEU A 122 8.34 -3.87 0.00
N GLY A 123 8.81 -4.96 0.58
CA GLY A 123 8.07 -6.21 0.60
C GLY A 123 8.30 -6.98 1.90
N ILE A 124 7.24 -7.53 2.46
CA ILE A 124 7.30 -8.46 3.57
C ILE A 124 6.40 -9.65 3.30
N GLN A 125 6.95 -10.85 3.45
CA GLN A 125 6.21 -12.10 3.41
C GLN A 125 6.39 -12.81 4.73
N VAL A 126 5.30 -13.32 5.30
CA VAL A 126 5.36 -14.20 6.46
C VAL A 126 4.75 -15.54 6.07
N SER A 127 5.48 -16.61 6.32
CA SER A 127 5.05 -17.99 6.02
C SER A 127 5.04 -18.83 7.29
N ARG A 128 4.02 -19.68 7.47
CA ARG A 128 3.92 -20.58 8.65
C ARG A 128 5.12 -21.52 8.79
N ALA A 129 5.62 -22.02 7.67
CA ALA A 129 6.75 -22.95 7.62
C ALA A 129 8.09 -22.29 7.25
N GLY A 130 8.11 -20.98 6.97
CA GLY A 130 9.24 -20.31 6.31
C GLY A 130 9.72 -19.02 6.97
N GLY A 131 9.14 -18.65 8.12
CA GLY A 131 9.49 -17.41 8.82
C GLY A 131 9.10 -16.15 8.05
N THR A 132 9.82 -15.06 8.31
CA THR A 132 9.60 -13.76 7.67
C THR A 132 10.70 -13.48 6.65
N LEU A 133 10.31 -13.06 5.45
CA LEU A 133 11.20 -12.57 4.40
C LEU A 133 10.91 -11.09 4.15
N GLU A 134 11.93 -10.26 4.22
CA GLU A 134 11.85 -8.82 4.01
C GLU A 134 12.64 -8.45 2.75
N ARG A 135 12.13 -7.51 1.94
CA ARG A 135 12.80 -7.03 0.72
C ARG A 135 12.69 -5.53 0.60
N ILE A 136 13.79 -4.89 0.18
CA ILE A 136 13.88 -3.45 -0.11
C ILE A 136 14.57 -3.29 -1.46
N GLY A 137 13.96 -2.54 -2.39
CA GLY A 137 14.51 -2.32 -3.74
C GLY A 137 14.70 -3.62 -4.53
N GLY A 138 13.94 -4.67 -4.21
CA GLY A 138 14.07 -5.99 -4.84
C GLY A 138 15.15 -6.89 -4.23
N SER A 139 15.95 -6.44 -3.25
CA SER A 139 16.94 -7.26 -2.54
C SER A 139 16.42 -7.71 -1.19
N THR A 140 16.83 -8.89 -0.69
CA THR A 140 16.48 -9.35 0.66
C THR A 140 17.09 -8.41 1.70
N ALA A 141 16.26 -7.89 2.59
CA ALA A 141 16.71 -7.12 3.75
C ALA A 141 17.01 -8.09 4.91
N GLY A 142 18.12 -7.86 5.63
CA GLY A 142 18.37 -8.54 6.90
C GLY A 142 17.39 -8.05 7.97
N SER A 143 17.17 -8.86 9.00
CA SER A 143 16.19 -8.58 10.07
C SER A 143 16.28 -7.15 10.62
N LEU A 144 15.18 -6.38 10.51
CA LEU A 144 14.98 -5.02 11.08
C LEU A 144 14.63 -5.01 12.59
#